data_AF-A0A167UD13-F1
#
_entry.id   AF-A0A167UD13-F1
#
_cell.length_a   1.000
_cell.length_b   1.000
_cell.length_c   1.000
_cell.angle_alpha   90.00
_cell.angle_beta   90.00
_cell.angle_gamma   90.00
#
_symmetry.space_group_name_H-M   'P 1'
#
loop_
_entity.id
_entity.type
_entity.pdbx_description
1 polymer ?
#
loop_
_entity_poly.entity_id
_entity_poly.type
_entity_poly.pdbx_seq_one_letter_code
_entity_poly.pdbx_strand_id
1 'polypeptide(L)'
;MDVETADVASGRSQLRVFDVQSLVSGAKAVEYTDGDVMGWGLRNSVGIAHNPTTGDIWAVDKSLDDTHRFGVDIHNSNPGEGMNFYGRTNDTANYGRNFGYPGCLAVFDTTNVETYIHGLQKPMIGDQFVGDHQPQYSDLWCR
;
A
#
# COMPACT_ATOMS: atom_id res chain seq x y z
N MET A 1 5.52 7.13 -14.40
CA MET A 1 4.95 6.63 -13.14
C MET A 1 3.49 6.27 -13.38
N ASP A 2 2.96 5.22 -12.75
CA ASP A 2 1.57 4.76 -12.95
C ASP A 2 0.60 5.64 -12.15
N VAL A 3 0.21 6.78 -12.72
CA VAL A 3 -0.58 7.82 -12.04
C VAL A 3 -1.99 7.38 -11.66
N GLU A 4 -2.54 6.38 -12.33
CA GLU A 4 -3.90 5.87 -12.08
C GLU A 4 -4.00 5.19 -10.71
N THR A 5 -2.87 4.73 -10.16
CA THR A 5 -2.80 4.08 -8.83
C THR A 5 -3.11 5.03 -7.67
N ALA A 6 -3.14 6.34 -7.91
CA ALA A 6 -3.59 7.35 -6.94
C ALA A 6 -5.12 7.45 -6.83
N ASP A 7 -5.87 6.79 -7.72
CA ASP A 7 -7.34 6.76 -7.71
C ASP A 7 -7.84 5.36 -7.34
N VAL A 8 -8.59 5.27 -6.24
CA VAL A 8 -9.20 4.02 -5.76
C VAL A 8 -10.20 3.42 -6.76
N ALA A 9 -10.82 4.25 -7.61
CA ALA A 9 -11.76 3.79 -8.63
C ALA A 9 -11.05 3.11 -9.82
N SER A 10 -9.72 3.27 -9.96
CA SER A 10 -8.96 2.83 -11.14
C SER A 10 -8.89 1.32 -11.34
N GLY A 11 -9.13 0.52 -10.30
CA GLY A 11 -8.86 -0.91 -10.40
C GLY A 11 -7.44 -1.32 -9.96
N ARG A 12 -6.52 -0.38 -9.74
CA ARG A 12 -5.08 -0.69 -9.59
C ARG A 12 -4.60 -0.64 -8.14
N SER A 13 -3.50 -1.34 -7.86
CA SER A 13 -2.78 -1.24 -6.57
C SER A 13 -3.67 -1.48 -5.34
N GLN A 14 -4.55 -2.49 -5.42
CA GLN A 14 -5.56 -2.76 -4.42
C GLN A 14 -5.88 -4.25 -4.28
N LEU A 15 -6.55 -4.58 -3.18
CA LEU A 15 -7.14 -5.88 -2.87
C LEU A 15 -8.66 -5.72 -2.75
N ARG A 16 -9.40 -6.57 -3.46
CA ARG A 16 -10.87 -6.56 -3.45
C ARG A 16 -11.46 -7.90 -3.03
N VAL A 17 -12.62 -7.82 -2.39
CA VAL A 17 -13.37 -8.97 -1.86
C VAL A 17 -14.65 -9.15 -2.67
N PHE A 18 -14.98 -10.41 -2.96
CA PHE A 18 -16.16 -10.79 -3.72
C PHE A 18 -16.90 -11.92 -3.02
N ASP A 19 -18.22 -11.83 -2.95
CA ASP A 19 -19.05 -12.98 -2.57
C ASP A 19 -19.29 -13.90 -3.76
N VAL A 20 -18.51 -14.98 -3.82
CA VAL A 20 -18.56 -15.97 -4.90
C VAL A 20 -19.93 -16.65 -4.98
N GLN A 21 -20.63 -16.87 -3.86
CA GLN A 21 -21.92 -17.54 -3.89
C GLN A 21 -22.96 -16.68 -4.63
N SER A 22 -22.96 -15.38 -4.37
CA SER A 22 -23.82 -14.41 -5.08
C SER A 22 -23.48 -14.34 -6.58
N LEU A 23 -22.19 -14.35 -6.93
CA LEU A 23 -21.73 -14.31 -8.33
C LEU A 23 -22.12 -15.57 -9.12
N VAL A 24 -21.89 -16.75 -8.55
CA VAL A 24 -22.22 -18.04 -9.19
C VAL A 24 -23.73 -18.18 -9.40
N SER A 25 -24.55 -17.75 -8.43
CA SER A 25 -26.01 -17.77 -8.55
C SER A 25 -26.51 -16.89 -9.69
N GLY A 26 -25.82 -15.78 -9.96
CA GLY A 26 -26.13 -14.87 -11.07
C GLY A 26 -25.61 -15.31 -12.43
N ALA A 27 -24.72 -16.32 -12.48
CA ALA A 27 -24.09 -16.88 -13.69
C ALA A 27 -23.47 -15.82 -14.62
N LYS A 28 -22.87 -14.76 -14.06
CA LYS A 28 -22.24 -13.67 -14.82
C LYS A 28 -20.87 -13.33 -14.26
N ALA A 29 -19.94 -12.99 -15.15
CA ALA A 29 -18.70 -12.32 -14.77
C ALA A 29 -19.03 -10.90 -14.28
N VAL A 30 -18.17 -10.39 -13.40
CA VAL A 30 -18.22 -9.03 -12.87
C VAL A 30 -16.92 -8.31 -13.15
N GLU A 31 -16.96 -6.99 -13.17
CA GLU A 31 -15.76 -6.19 -13.27
C GLU A 31 -14.97 -6.30 -11.97
N TYR A 32 -13.64 -6.18 -12.06
CA TYR A 32 -12.81 -6.19 -10.86
C TYR A 32 -13.23 -5.07 -9.87
N THR A 33 -13.64 -3.92 -10.40
CA THR A 33 -14.08 -2.77 -9.60
C THR A 33 -15.45 -2.96 -8.93
N ASP A 34 -16.17 -4.04 -9.22
CA ASP A 34 -17.45 -4.35 -8.55
C ASP A 34 -17.24 -4.97 -7.16
N GLY A 35 -16.06 -5.50 -6.86
CA GLY A 35 -15.73 -6.06 -5.55
C GLY A 35 -15.46 -4.98 -4.51
N ASP A 36 -15.73 -5.27 -3.23
CA ASP A 36 -15.48 -4.34 -2.15
C ASP A 36 -13.99 -4.09 -1.96
N VAL A 37 -13.58 -2.83 -1.81
CA VAL A 37 -12.16 -2.47 -1.58
C VAL A 37 -11.78 -2.85 -0.16
N MET A 38 -11.06 -3.97 0.01
CA MET A 38 -10.52 -4.33 1.32
C MET A 38 -9.37 -3.39 1.69
N GLY A 39 -8.52 -3.05 0.72
CA GLY A 39 -7.45 -2.08 0.88
C GLY A 39 -6.84 -1.67 -0.45
N TRP A 40 -6.25 -0.49 -0.49
CA TRP A 40 -5.64 0.09 -1.69
C TRP A 40 -4.37 0.87 -1.34
N GLY A 41 -3.67 1.38 -2.35
CA GLY A 41 -2.39 2.03 -2.14
C GLY A 41 -1.29 1.04 -1.76
N LEU A 42 -1.25 -0.10 -2.46
CA LEU A 42 -0.19 -1.10 -2.38
C LEU A 42 0.35 -1.34 -3.78
N ARG A 43 1.66 -1.23 -3.97
CA ARG A 43 2.19 -1.22 -5.34
C ARG A 43 1.90 -2.55 -6.05
N ASN A 44 2.24 -3.67 -5.42
CA ASN A 44 2.05 -4.99 -6.00
C ASN A 44 2.09 -6.10 -4.93
N SER A 45 0.97 -6.27 -4.23
CA SER A 45 0.82 -7.26 -3.16
C SER A 45 0.40 -8.63 -3.70
N VAL A 46 1.35 -9.37 -4.29
CA VAL A 46 1.09 -10.68 -4.92
C VAL A 46 0.86 -11.78 -3.89
N GLY A 47 1.63 -11.76 -2.79
CA GLY A 47 1.50 -12.76 -1.73
C GLY A 47 0.43 -12.36 -0.74
N ILE A 48 -0.63 -13.15 -0.64
CA ILE A 48 -1.75 -12.92 0.29
C ILE A 48 -2.02 -14.21 1.07
N ALA A 49 -2.17 -14.11 2.37
CA ALA A 49 -2.45 -15.23 3.25
C ALA A 49 -3.53 -14.90 4.28
N HIS A 50 -4.23 -15.95 4.71
CA HIS A 50 -5.26 -15.90 5.74
C HIS A 50 -4.78 -16.63 6.98
N ASN A 51 -4.86 -15.99 8.15
CA ASN A 51 -4.56 -16.61 9.42
C ASN A 51 -5.76 -17.44 9.92
N PRO A 52 -5.66 -18.78 10.00
CA PRO A 52 -6.79 -19.63 10.36
C PRO A 52 -7.25 -19.49 11.82
N THR A 53 -6.41 -18.94 12.70
CA THR A 53 -6.76 -18.77 14.12
C THR A 53 -7.58 -17.50 14.32
N THR A 54 -7.21 -16.42 13.64
CA THR A 54 -7.80 -15.10 13.87
C THR A 54 -8.78 -14.69 12.78
N GLY A 55 -8.74 -15.26 11.58
CA GLY A 55 -9.55 -14.78 10.46
C GLY A 55 -8.88 -13.68 9.64
N ASP A 56 -7.67 -13.27 10.02
CA ASP A 56 -7.04 -12.05 9.49
C ASP A 56 -6.38 -12.29 8.13
N ILE A 57 -6.45 -11.28 7.26
CA ILE A 57 -5.80 -11.24 5.97
C ILE A 57 -4.53 -10.40 6.07
N TRP A 58 -3.44 -10.97 5.57
CA TRP A 58 -2.13 -10.36 5.47
C TRP A 58 -1.65 -10.42 4.03
N ALA A 59 -1.00 -9.36 3.56
CA ALA A 59 -0.32 -9.40 2.27
C ALA A 59 1.11 -8.88 2.38
N VAL A 60 1.99 -9.42 1.57
CA VAL A 60 3.35 -8.88 1.38
C VAL A 60 3.35 -8.01 0.13
N ASP A 61 3.86 -6.79 0.25
CA ASP A 61 3.91 -5.82 -0.84
C ASP A 61 5.31 -5.70 -1.42
N LYS A 62 5.40 -5.68 -2.76
CA LYS A 62 6.61 -5.31 -3.48
C LYS A 62 6.62 -3.79 -3.74
N SER A 63 7.45 -3.08 -3.01
CA SER A 63 7.58 -1.63 -2.97
C SER A 63 8.26 -1.05 -4.22
N LEU A 64 8.52 0.26 -4.21
CA LEU A 64 8.97 1.03 -5.38
C LEU A 64 10.45 0.73 -5.74
N ASP A 65 10.71 0.55 -7.03
CA ASP A 65 12.06 0.42 -7.59
C ASP A 65 12.66 1.83 -7.88
N ASP A 66 14.00 1.97 -7.95
CA ASP A 66 14.71 3.22 -8.31
C ASP A 66 14.36 4.46 -7.45
N THR A 67 14.19 4.27 -6.15
CA THR A 67 13.74 5.34 -5.24
C THR A 67 14.82 6.38 -4.98
N HIS A 68 14.46 7.64 -5.21
CA HIS A 68 15.27 8.82 -4.89
C HIS A 68 14.57 9.69 -3.84
N ARG A 69 15.37 10.41 -3.07
CA ARG A 69 14.90 11.37 -2.07
C ARG A 69 15.80 12.60 -2.04
N PHE A 70 15.21 13.76 -2.30
CA PHE A 70 15.89 15.05 -2.43
C PHE A 70 17.10 15.01 -3.38
N GLY A 71 16.95 14.30 -4.50
CA GLY A 71 17.96 14.11 -5.53
C GLY A 71 19.01 13.04 -5.21
N VAL A 72 18.93 12.40 -4.04
CA VAL A 72 19.84 11.33 -3.63
C VAL A 72 19.21 9.98 -3.92
N ASP A 73 19.95 9.12 -4.62
CA ASP A 73 19.57 7.73 -4.84
C ASP A 73 19.69 6.93 -3.54
N ILE A 74 18.57 6.34 -3.09
CA ILE A 74 18.50 5.51 -1.89
C ILE A 74 18.01 4.09 -2.18
N HIS A 75 17.89 3.71 -3.48
CA HIS A 75 17.19 2.50 -3.90
C HIS A 75 17.79 1.19 -3.36
N ASN A 76 19.10 1.20 -3.07
CA ASN A 76 19.81 0.00 -2.60
C ASN A 76 19.38 -0.45 -1.19
N SER A 77 18.82 0.45 -0.39
CA SER A 77 18.38 0.13 0.98
C SER A 77 17.00 0.66 1.33
N ASN A 78 16.33 1.36 0.42
CA ASN A 78 14.98 1.86 0.59
C ASN A 78 14.21 1.87 -0.74
N PRO A 79 12.87 1.79 -0.70
CA PRO A 79 12.04 1.54 0.48
C PRO A 79 12.10 0.08 0.93
N GLY A 80 11.62 -0.17 2.14
CA GLY A 80 11.38 -1.53 2.61
C GLY A 80 10.24 -2.19 1.86
N GLU A 81 10.39 -3.50 1.63
CA GLU A 81 9.25 -4.38 1.39
C GLU A 81 8.40 -4.46 2.67
N GLY A 82 7.09 -4.63 2.53
CA GLY A 82 6.15 -4.53 3.65
C GLY A 82 5.28 -5.77 3.83
N MET A 83 4.85 -6.02 5.07
CA MET A 83 3.75 -6.94 5.37
C MET A 83 2.59 -6.14 5.95
N ASN A 84 1.46 -6.11 5.24
CA ASN A 84 0.31 -5.28 5.53
C ASN A 84 -0.83 -6.10 6.11
N PHE A 85 -1.46 -5.56 7.15
CA PHE A 85 -2.64 -6.13 7.81
C PHE A 85 -3.92 -5.51 7.24
N TYR A 86 -4.82 -6.34 6.72
CA TYR A 86 -6.09 -5.90 6.13
C TYR A 86 -7.30 -6.13 7.04
N GLY A 87 -7.11 -6.74 8.20
CA GLY A 87 -8.23 -7.18 9.04
C GLY A 87 -8.91 -8.41 8.49
N ARG A 88 -10.22 -8.55 8.71
CA ARG A 88 -10.99 -9.75 8.38
C ARG A 88 -11.98 -9.45 7.27
N THR A 89 -12.27 -10.44 6.43
CA THR A 89 -13.27 -10.28 5.36
C THR A 89 -14.68 -10.08 5.88
N ASN A 90 -14.99 -10.54 7.10
CA ASN A 90 -16.29 -10.32 7.74
C ASN A 90 -16.37 -9.03 8.59
N ASP A 91 -15.31 -8.23 8.63
CA ASP A 91 -15.24 -6.96 9.35
C ASP A 91 -15.01 -5.81 8.37
N THR A 92 -16.10 -5.32 7.80
CA THR A 92 -16.08 -4.26 6.78
C THR A 92 -15.70 -2.89 7.33
N ALA A 93 -15.61 -2.72 8.65
CA ALA A 93 -15.17 -1.45 9.25
C ALA A 93 -13.72 -1.09 8.89
N ASN A 94 -12.90 -2.09 8.53
CA ASN A 94 -11.51 -1.91 8.13
C ASN A 94 -11.31 -1.78 6.61
N TYR A 95 -12.39 -1.84 5.82
CA TYR A 95 -12.32 -1.76 4.36
C TYR A 95 -11.98 -0.34 3.89
N GLY A 96 -11.42 -0.24 2.70
CA GLY A 96 -11.07 1.04 2.06
C GLY A 96 -9.80 1.70 2.60
N ARG A 97 -9.06 1.03 3.49
CA ARG A 97 -7.79 1.56 4.01
C ARG A 97 -6.79 1.77 2.89
N ASN A 98 -6.19 2.96 2.85
CA ASN A 98 -5.03 3.26 2.00
C ASN A 98 -3.74 2.92 2.76
N PHE A 99 -2.82 2.19 2.11
CA PHE A 99 -1.54 1.76 2.67
C PHE A 99 -0.35 2.60 2.19
N GLY A 100 -0.56 3.62 1.38
CA GLY A 100 0.41 4.68 1.11
C GLY A 100 0.73 4.88 -0.38
N TYR A 101 0.86 3.81 -1.16
CA TYR A 101 1.23 3.92 -2.57
C TYR A 101 0.14 4.68 -3.37
N PRO A 102 0.51 5.49 -4.37
CA PRO A 102 1.86 5.77 -4.84
C PRO A 102 2.59 6.86 -4.08
N GLY A 103 1.96 7.52 -3.10
CA GLY A 103 2.49 8.68 -2.39
C GLY A 103 3.55 8.34 -1.33
N CYS A 104 3.31 7.31 -0.54
CA CYS A 104 4.05 6.99 0.66
C CYS A 104 4.69 5.60 0.57
N LEU A 105 5.94 5.52 1.02
CA LEU A 105 6.77 4.31 1.02
C LEU A 105 7.28 4.03 2.43
N ALA A 106 7.59 2.78 2.75
CA ALA A 106 8.07 2.40 4.08
C ALA A 106 9.59 2.56 4.21
N VAL A 107 10.04 3.17 5.30
CA VAL A 107 11.47 3.27 5.66
C VAL A 107 11.98 1.90 6.10
N PHE A 108 13.09 1.45 5.50
CA PHE A 108 13.87 0.30 5.95
C PHE A 108 15.22 0.72 6.54
N ASP A 109 16.01 1.47 5.77
CA ASP A 109 17.28 2.03 6.24
C ASP A 109 17.08 3.48 6.67
N THR A 110 17.20 3.74 7.97
CA THR A 110 17.01 5.08 8.54
C THR A 110 18.17 6.04 8.25
N THR A 111 19.33 5.53 7.81
CA THR A 111 20.56 6.31 7.71
C THR A 111 20.64 7.22 6.49
N ASN A 112 19.88 6.91 5.43
CA ASN A 112 19.82 7.68 4.19
C ASN A 112 18.45 8.32 3.91
N VAL A 113 17.50 8.22 4.85
CA VAL A 113 16.24 8.99 4.82
C VAL A 113 16.47 10.31 5.57
N GLU A 114 17.25 11.18 4.95
CA GLU A 114 17.59 12.48 5.53
C GLU A 114 16.39 13.45 5.52
N THR A 115 16.47 14.46 6.38
CA THR A 115 15.47 15.54 6.51
C THR A 115 14.03 15.05 6.67
N TYR A 116 13.86 13.87 7.26
CA TYR A 116 12.56 13.30 7.60
C TYR A 116 11.71 14.32 8.37
N ILE A 117 10.53 14.63 7.84
CA ILE A 117 9.61 15.63 8.40
C ILE A 117 10.33 16.97 8.64
N HIS A 118 11.00 17.45 7.60
CA HIS A 118 11.77 18.70 7.65
C HIS A 118 12.82 18.73 8.79
N GLY A 119 13.32 17.56 9.19
CA GLY A 119 14.28 17.41 10.29
C GLY A 119 13.68 17.50 11.70
N LEU A 120 12.35 17.57 11.83
CA LEU A 120 11.66 17.63 13.13
C LEU A 120 11.72 16.28 13.87
N GLN A 121 11.91 15.17 13.15
CA GLN A 121 11.98 13.83 13.72
C GLN A 121 13.02 13.00 12.97
N LYS A 122 13.61 12.03 13.66
CA LYS A 122 14.36 10.94 13.00
C LYS A 122 13.38 9.89 12.49
N PRO A 123 13.58 9.32 11.29
CA PRO A 123 12.76 8.23 10.80
C PRO A 123 13.04 6.96 11.63
N MET A 124 12.02 6.14 11.81
CA MET A 124 12.13 4.78 12.33
C MET A 124 11.84 3.76 11.23
N ILE A 125 12.35 2.54 11.38
CA ILE A 125 12.00 1.43 10.48
C ILE A 125 10.48 1.24 10.54
N GLY A 126 9.84 1.20 9.36
CA GLY A 126 8.39 1.08 9.22
C GLY A 126 7.63 2.40 9.20
N ASP A 127 8.26 3.55 9.53
CA ASP A 127 7.67 4.85 9.25
C ASP A 127 7.44 5.01 7.75
N GLN A 128 6.45 5.83 7.37
CA GLN A 128 6.24 6.18 5.96
C GLN A 128 6.92 7.50 5.58
N PHE A 129 7.42 7.56 4.35
CA PHE A 129 8.11 8.70 3.78
C PHE A 129 7.74 8.90 2.30
N VAL A 130 7.96 10.11 1.78
CA VAL A 130 7.76 10.45 0.36
C VAL A 130 9.09 10.41 -0.39
N GLY A 131 9.06 9.85 -1.61
CA GLY A 131 10.18 9.89 -2.56
C GLY A 131 9.98 10.95 -3.64
N ASP A 132 11.04 11.24 -4.39
CA ASP A 132 11.07 12.28 -5.44
C ASP A 132 10.11 12.03 -6.60
N HIS A 133 9.62 10.79 -6.74
CA HIS A 133 8.60 10.47 -7.73
C HIS A 133 7.28 11.22 -7.44
N GLN A 134 7.01 11.60 -6.18
CA GLN A 134 5.78 12.30 -5.77
C GLN A 134 6.06 13.64 -5.09
N PRO A 135 6.58 14.63 -5.82
CA PRO A 135 7.01 15.90 -5.23
C PRO A 135 5.86 16.74 -4.64
N GLN A 136 4.60 16.40 -4.93
CA GLN A 136 3.43 17.08 -4.40
C GLN A 136 3.04 16.64 -2.98
N TYR A 137 3.60 15.53 -2.47
CA TYR A 137 3.32 15.04 -1.11
C TYR A 137 4.49 15.36 -0.16
N SER A 138 4.22 15.27 1.13
CA SER A 138 5.23 15.41 2.19
C SER A 138 5.19 14.22 3.13
N ASP A 139 6.27 13.99 3.89
CA ASP A 139 6.29 12.94 4.92
C ASP A 139 5.15 13.10 5.95
N LEU A 140 4.69 14.33 6.20
CA LEU A 140 3.54 14.61 7.06
C LEU A 140 2.21 14.14 6.47
N TRP A 141 2.08 14.10 5.15
CA TRP A 141 0.89 13.59 4.47
C TRP A 141 0.76 12.06 4.63
N CYS A 142 1.87 11.37 4.86
CA CYS A 142 1.92 9.92 5.04
C CYS A 142 1.58 9.42 6.45
N ARG A 143 1.01 10.27 7.31
CA ARG A 143 0.75 9.96 8.72
C ARG A 143 -0.73 9.97 9.07
#